data_AF-A0A7Z9Z8L5-F1
#
_entry.id   AF-A0A7Z9Z8L5-F1
#
_cell.length_a   1.000
_cell.length_b   1.000
_cell.length_c   1.000
_cell.angle_alpha   90.00
_cell.angle_beta   90.00
_cell.angle_gamma   90.00
#
_symmetry.space_group_name_H-M   'P 1'
#
loop_
_entity.id
_entity.type
_entity.pdbx_description
1 polymer ?
#
loop_
_entity_poly.entity_id
_entity_poly.type
_entity_poly.pdbx_seq_one_letter_code
_entity_poly.pdbx_strand_id
1 'polypeptide(L)'
;MAQSIEPNIADLANGWMKSYKLDYKLEQESVNTEIEKALTAYYSKAGGNGGNRPDAKLFLRDKKGNDYPILIEYKGYKNKLVKLDDKGDVENKTAKSEPN
;
A
#
# COMPACT_ATOMS: atom_id res chain seq x y z
N MET A 1 -1.55 4.00 -27.17
CA MET A 1 -1.68 3.98 -25.70
C MET A 1 -0.88 2.79 -25.19
N ALA A 2 0.11 2.99 -24.32
CA ALA A 2 0.85 1.86 -23.74
C ALA A 2 -0.05 1.16 -22.70
N GLN A 3 -0.20 -0.16 -22.82
CA GLN A 3 -0.90 -0.93 -21.77
C GLN A 3 -0.11 -0.84 -20.47
N SER A 4 -0.82 -0.73 -19.34
CA SER A 4 -0.18 -0.75 -18.02
C SER A 4 0.46 -2.12 -17.80
N ILE A 5 1.67 -2.14 -17.25
CA ILE A 5 2.35 -3.37 -16.82
C ILE A 5 2.05 -3.71 -15.36
N GLU A 6 1.30 -2.86 -14.66
CA GLU A 6 0.94 -3.04 -13.26
C GLU A 6 0.23 -4.39 -12.97
N PRO A 7 -0.67 -4.89 -13.83
CA PRO A 7 -1.24 -6.23 -13.65
C PRO A 7 -0.19 -7.34 -13.62
N ASN A 8 0.88 -7.24 -14.42
CA ASN A 8 1.96 -8.23 -14.44
C ASN A 8 2.81 -8.15 -13.17
N ILE A 9 3.01 -6.94 -12.64
CA ILE A 9 3.72 -6.74 -11.36
C ILE A 9 2.90 -7.29 -10.19
N ALA A 10 1.60 -7.03 -10.19
CA ALA A 10 0.68 -7.55 -9.19
C ALA A 10 0.66 -9.09 -9.21
N ASP A 11 0.58 -9.71 -10.40
CA ASP A 11 0.62 -11.16 -10.53
C ASP A 11 1.95 -11.77 -10.02
N LEU A 12 3.10 -11.17 -10.41
CA LEU A 12 4.41 -11.60 -9.95
C LEU A 12 4.53 -11.57 -8.42
N ALA A 13 4.17 -10.45 -7.79
CA ALA A 13 4.29 -10.28 -6.35
C ALA A 13 3.28 -11.14 -5.57
N ASN A 14 2.03 -11.22 -6.04
CA ASN A 14 1.05 -12.16 -5.50
C ASN A 14 1.54 -13.61 -5.63
N GLY A 15 2.21 -13.96 -6.73
CA GLY A 15 2.87 -15.24 -6.92
C GLY A 15 3.91 -15.56 -5.84
N TRP A 16 4.72 -14.58 -5.43
CA TRP A 16 5.64 -14.75 -4.30
C TRP A 16 4.88 -15.03 -3.01
N MET A 17 3.86 -14.22 -2.66
CA MET A 17 3.08 -14.43 -1.44
C MET A 17 2.41 -15.81 -1.41
N LYS A 18 1.87 -16.27 -2.55
CA LYS A 18 1.36 -17.64 -2.71
C LYS A 18 2.45 -18.70 -2.46
N SER A 19 3.65 -18.51 -3.01
CA SER A 19 4.77 -19.45 -2.82
C SER A 19 5.19 -19.61 -1.35
N TYR A 20 5.06 -18.53 -0.57
CA TYR A 20 5.30 -18.52 0.87
C TYR A 20 4.08 -18.94 1.71
N LYS A 21 2.96 -19.28 1.05
CA LYS A 21 1.68 -19.66 1.69
C LYS A 21 1.16 -18.59 2.65
N LEU A 22 1.33 -17.32 2.29
CA LEU A 22 0.82 -16.19 3.08
C LEU A 22 -0.67 -16.01 2.81
N ASP A 23 -1.46 -15.74 3.85
CA ASP A 23 -2.88 -15.41 3.74
C ASP A 23 -3.08 -13.93 3.38
N TYR A 24 -2.60 -13.54 2.20
CA TYR A 24 -2.84 -12.21 1.68
C TYR A 24 -4.26 -12.10 1.11
N LYS A 25 -4.84 -10.92 1.24
CA LYS A 25 -6.18 -10.55 0.79
C LYS A 25 -6.06 -9.47 -0.27
N LEU A 26 -6.79 -9.61 -1.37
CA LEU A 26 -6.87 -8.59 -2.40
C LEU A 26 -7.69 -7.38 -1.91
N GLU A 27 -7.71 -6.31 -2.70
CA GLU A 27 -8.35 -5.03 -2.38
C GLU A 27 -9.76 -5.18 -1.75
N GLN A 28 -10.61 -6.03 -2.32
CA GLN A 28 -12.00 -6.22 -1.90
C GLN A 28 -12.20 -7.25 -0.78
N GLU A 29 -11.18 -8.06 -0.47
CA GLU A 29 -11.25 -9.08 0.57
C GLU A 29 -10.90 -8.48 1.93
N SER A 30 -11.58 -8.88 3.01
CA SER A 30 -11.27 -8.35 4.35
C SER A 30 -10.23 -9.21 5.07
N VAL A 31 -9.32 -8.56 5.80
CA VAL A 31 -8.37 -9.26 6.68
C VAL A 31 -9.03 -9.56 8.03
N ASN A 32 -9.46 -8.51 8.73
CA ASN A 32 -10.27 -8.59 9.95
C ASN A 32 -11.01 -7.26 10.17
N THR A 33 -12.03 -7.28 11.04
CA THR A 33 -12.89 -6.11 11.26
C THR A 33 -12.14 -4.88 11.80
N GLU A 34 -11.09 -5.05 12.59
CA GLU A 34 -10.32 -3.94 13.17
C GLU A 34 -9.49 -3.22 12.11
N ILE A 35 -8.81 -3.97 11.24
CA ILE A 35 -8.02 -3.42 10.12
C ILE A 35 -8.94 -2.72 9.12
N GLU A 36 -10.07 -3.32 8.75
CA GLU A 36 -11.03 -2.67 7.84
C GLU A 36 -11.55 -1.35 8.42
N LYS A 37 -11.83 -1.31 9.73
CA LYS A 37 -12.21 -0.07 10.43
C LYS A 37 -11.07 0.95 10.39
N ALA A 38 -9.82 0.54 10.62
CA ALA A 38 -8.67 1.44 10.58
C ALA A 38 -8.44 2.04 9.18
N LEU A 39 -8.52 1.22 8.13
CA LEU A 39 -8.41 1.65 6.73
C LEU A 39 -9.54 2.63 6.37
N THR A 40 -10.77 2.33 6.79
CA THR A 40 -11.94 3.20 6.58
C THR A 40 -11.86 4.50 7.39
N ALA A 41 -11.37 4.45 8.63
CA ALA A 41 -11.26 5.64 9.48
C ALA A 41 -10.18 6.59 8.97
N TYR A 42 -9.06 6.07 8.45
CA TYR A 42 -7.99 6.88 7.86
C TYR A 42 -8.47 7.71 6.66
N TYR A 43 -9.35 7.13 5.84
CA TYR A 43 -10.00 7.80 4.71
C TYR A 43 -10.71 9.10 5.13
N SER A 44 -11.39 9.10 6.29
CA SER A 44 -12.18 10.26 6.71
C SER A 44 -11.35 11.52 7.03
N LYS A 45 -10.03 11.40 7.20
CA LYS A 45 -9.14 12.52 7.54
C LYS A 45 -8.45 13.17 6.34
N ALA A 46 -8.42 12.53 5.15
CA ALA A 46 -7.55 12.95 4.05
C ALA A 46 -8.23 13.73 2.91
N GLY A 47 -9.54 14.02 2.99
CA GLY A 47 -10.23 14.97 2.09
C GLY A 47 -10.32 14.59 0.59
N GLY A 48 -9.78 13.44 0.18
CA GLY A 48 -9.89 12.91 -1.18
C GLY A 48 -10.94 11.80 -1.29
N ASN A 49 -11.61 11.70 -2.46
CA ASN A 49 -12.70 10.74 -2.72
C ASN A 49 -12.24 9.30 -3.04
N GLY A 50 -10.96 8.98 -2.87
CA GLY A 50 -10.40 7.64 -3.08
C GLY A 50 -10.12 6.96 -1.75
N GLY A 51 -10.83 5.87 -1.45
CA GLY A 51 -10.61 5.07 -0.24
C GLY A 51 -9.14 4.64 -0.08
N ASN A 52 -8.65 4.49 1.16
CA ASN A 52 -7.37 3.83 1.42
C ASN A 52 -7.53 2.31 1.20
N ARG A 53 -7.51 1.90 -0.06
CA ARG A 53 -7.74 0.53 -0.52
C ARG A 53 -6.46 0.03 -1.20
N PRO A 54 -5.54 -0.59 -0.44
CA PRO A 54 -4.34 -1.15 -1.05
C PRO A 54 -4.71 -2.32 -1.96
N ASP A 55 -3.94 -2.51 -3.02
CA ASP A 55 -4.12 -3.60 -3.97
C ASP A 55 -4.11 -4.99 -3.30
N ALA A 56 -3.25 -5.15 -2.29
CA ALA A 56 -3.21 -6.33 -1.43
C ALA A 56 -2.88 -5.96 0.02
N LYS A 57 -3.30 -6.82 0.95
CA LYS A 57 -3.08 -6.64 2.39
C LYS A 57 -2.93 -7.97 3.11
N LEU A 58 -2.17 -7.98 4.19
CA LEU A 58 -1.97 -9.16 5.03
C LEU A 58 -1.71 -8.73 6.48
N PHE A 59 -1.94 -9.67 7.40
CA PHE A 59 -1.66 -9.49 8.80
C PHE A 59 -0.77 -10.64 9.27
N LEU A 60 0.47 -10.30 9.63
CA LEU A 60 1.46 -11.28 10.07
C LEU A 60 1.79 -11.06 11.54
N ARG A 61 2.07 -12.16 12.25
CA ARG A 61 2.56 -12.13 13.63
C ARG A 61 3.95 -12.75 13.68
N ASP A 62 4.89 -12.06 14.31
CA ASP A 62 6.21 -12.64 14.55
C ASP A 62 6.22 -13.61 15.74
N LYS A 63 7.36 -14.28 15.94
CA LYS A 63 7.53 -15.25 17.05
C LYS A 63 7.49 -14.62 18.45
N LYS A 64 7.62 -13.30 18.55
CA LYS A 64 7.55 -12.54 19.81
C LYS A 64 6.14 -12.02 20.09
N GLY A 65 5.19 -12.27 19.18
CA GLY A 65 3.80 -11.86 19.32
C GLY A 65 3.52 -10.45 18.78
N ASN A 66 4.47 -9.82 18.09
CA ASN A 66 4.21 -8.51 17.48
C ASN A 66 3.39 -8.69 16.20
N ASP A 67 2.38 -7.85 16.05
CA ASP A 67 1.46 -7.83 14.91
C ASP A 67 1.88 -6.79 13.86
N TYR A 68 1.91 -7.23 12.61
CA TYR A 68 2.33 -6.44 11.46
C TYR A 68 1.19 -6.42 10.43
N PRO A 69 0.35 -5.37 10.44
CA PRO A 69 -0.49 -5.07 9.29
C PRO A 69 0.41 -4.60 8.14
N ILE A 70 0.29 -5.25 6.99
CA ILE A 70 1.07 -4.93 5.79
C ILE A 70 0.10 -4.57 4.69
N LEU A 71 0.31 -3.40 4.08
CA LEU A 71 -0.45 -2.89 2.95
C LEU A 71 0.49 -2.83 1.75
N ILE A 72 0.02 -3.31 0.60
CA ILE A 72 0.83 -3.42 -0.62
C ILE A 72 0.11 -2.67 -1.73
N GLU A 73 0.85 -1.75 -2.36
CA GLU A 73 0.43 -0.98 -3.52
C GLU A 73 1.37 -1.32 -4.69
N TYR A 74 0.83 -1.83 -5.79
CA TYR A 74 1.57 -2.16 -6.98
C TYR A 74 1.72 -0.93 -7.87
N LYS A 75 2.90 -0.80 -8.48
CA LYS A 75 3.15 0.20 -9.51
C LYS A 75 3.95 -0.43 -10.62
N GLY A 76 3.53 -0.19 -11.86
CA GLY A 76 4.21 -0.77 -13.02
C GLY A 76 5.70 -0.39 -13.13
N TYR A 77 6.06 0.85 -12.75
CA TYR A 77 7.41 1.38 -12.94
C TYR A 77 7.94 2.01 -11.66
N LYS A 78 9.28 2.06 -11.53
CA LYS A 78 9.93 2.79 -10.43
C LYS A 78 9.52 4.27 -10.45
N ASN A 79 9.62 4.92 -9.28
CA ASN A 79 9.39 6.36 -9.10
C ASN A 79 7.96 6.84 -9.39
N LYS A 80 6.94 5.95 -9.33
CA LYS A 80 5.54 6.35 -9.49
C LYS A 80 4.89 6.95 -8.24
N LEU A 81 5.43 6.64 -7.05
CA LEU A 81 4.95 7.16 -5.77
C LEU A 81 5.90 8.16 -5.13
N VAL A 82 7.14 8.25 -5.63
CA VAL A 82 8.11 9.18 -5.08
C VAL A 82 7.76 10.58 -5.56
N LYS A 83 7.49 11.47 -4.61
CA LYS A 83 7.45 12.90 -4.87
C LYS A 83 8.86 13.44 -4.63
N LEU A 84 9.45 14.02 -5.67
CA LEU A 84 10.76 14.66 -5.58
C LEU A 84 10.59 16.18 -5.53
N ASP A 85 11.45 16.86 -4.80
CA ASP A 85 11.56 18.31 -4.85
C ASP A 85 12.31 18.77 -6.11
N ASP A 86 12.45 20.09 -6.29
CA ASP A 86 13.14 20.69 -7.44
C ASP A 86 14.63 20.31 -7.53
N LYS A 87 15.20 19.72 -6.46
CA LYS A 87 16.60 19.25 -6.40
C LYS A 87 16.71 17.75 -6.68
N GLY A 88 15.58 17.05 -6.83
CA GLY A 88 15.53 15.61 -7.05
C GLY A 88 15.61 14.78 -5.77
N ASP A 89 15.47 15.40 -4.59
CA ASP A 89 15.41 14.72 -3.29
C ASP A 89 13.97 14.34 -2.94
N VAL A 90 13.77 13.32 -2.10
CA VAL A 90 12.42 12.94 -1.63
C VAL A 90 11.80 14.10 -0.85
N GLU A 91 10.67 14.60 -1.34
CA GLU A 91 9.97 15.74 -0.76
C GLU A 91 9.25 15.31 0.54
N ASN A 92 10.00 15.21 1.64
CA ASN A 92 9.46 14.83 2.95
C ASN A 92 8.80 16.00 3.71
N LYS A 93 8.90 17.23 3.18
CA LYS A 93 8.36 18.44 3.80
C LYS A 93 7.63 19.31 2.79
N THR A 94 6.56 19.95 3.23
CA THR A 94 5.85 20.97 2.46
C THR A 94 6.70 22.23 2.32
N ALA A 95 6.29 23.16 1.46
CA ALA A 95 6.89 24.50 1.36
C ALA A 95 6.85 25.30 2.69
N LYS A 96 6.04 24.86 3.67
CA LYS A 96 5.97 25.42 5.03
C LYS A 96 6.88 24.70 6.03
N SER A 97 7.72 23.76 5.59
CA SER A 97 8.60 22.93 6.43
C SER A 97 7.88 21.97 7.38
N GLU A 98 6.60 21.72 7.13
CA GLU A 98 5.79 20.71 7.83
C GLU A 98 6.02 19.34 7.18
N PRO A 99 5.90 18.22 7.91
CA PRO A 99 5.93 16.88 7.31
C PRO A 99 4.89 16.75 6.19
N ASN A 100 5.30 16.18 5.04
CA ASN A 100 4.35 15.71 4.01
C ASN A 100 3.64 14.44 4.47
#